data_AF-A0A537AS24-F1
#
_entry.id   AF-A0A537AS24-F1
#
_cell.length_a   1.000
_cell.length_b   1.000
_cell.length_c   1.000
_cell.angle_alpha   90.00
_cell.angle_beta   90.00
_cell.angle_gamma   90.00
#
_symmetry.space_group_name_H-M   'P 1'
#
loop_
_entity.id
_entity.type
_entity.pdbx_description
1 polymer ?
#
loop_
_entity_poly.entity_id
_entity_poly.type
_entity_poly.pdbx_seq_one_letter_code
_entity_poly.pdbx_strand_id
1 'polypeptide(L)'
;MPVDAGQSLLRQCSRAAPANVSQFWNPSPEQIQKLELLLPKYVRYGAGRKPGIPDDVEYHRQYVGIVVNGKRLIYGNFYPVSVSGYFDEKSTPVIICDGGAAFWGIVFEPESNVFLDLQVNGSI
;
A
#
# COMPACT_ATOMS: atom_id res chain seq x y z
N MET A 1 9.66 -3.74 0.67
CA MET A 1 10.22 -2.87 1.73
C MET A 1 10.90 -3.77 2.76
N PRO A 2 12.13 -3.47 3.19
CA PRO A 2 12.74 -4.14 4.34
C PRO A 2 11.83 -4.12 5.58
N VAL A 3 11.90 -5.17 6.38
CA VAL A 3 10.99 -5.38 7.53
C VAL A 3 11.18 -4.29 8.60
N ASP A 4 12.42 -3.85 8.82
CA ASP A 4 12.82 -2.79 9.74
C ASP A 4 12.28 -1.40 9.32
N ALA A 5 12.15 -1.16 8.02
CA ALA A 5 11.52 0.05 7.48
C ALA A 5 9.97 0.05 7.57
N GLY A 6 9.36 -1.09 7.96
CA GLY A 6 7.91 -1.25 8.04
C GLY A 6 7.22 -0.23 8.95
N GLN A 7 7.78 0.03 10.13
CA GLN A 7 7.23 1.02 11.07
C GLN A 7 7.17 2.42 10.46
N SER A 8 8.23 2.80 9.74
CA SER A 8 8.32 4.09 9.05
C SER A 8 7.35 4.15 7.85
N LEU A 9 7.18 3.05 7.13
CA LEU A 9 6.24 2.97 6.01
C LEU A 9 4.78 3.23 6.41
N LEU A 10 4.40 2.89 7.64
CA LEU A 10 3.07 3.16 8.17
C LEU A 10 2.87 4.59 8.69
N ARG A 11 3.91 5.42 8.78
CA ARG A 11 3.82 6.83 9.19
C ARG A 11 3.42 7.74 8.03
N GLN A 12 2.30 7.43 7.37
CA GLN A 12 1.74 8.25 6.31
C GLN A 12 1.20 9.56 6.90
N CYS A 13 1.44 10.69 6.22
CA CYS A 13 1.10 12.01 6.74
C CYS A 13 -0.28 12.54 6.31
N SER A 14 -0.81 12.07 5.17
CA SER A 14 -2.04 12.62 4.57
C SER A 14 -3.08 11.54 4.23
N ARG A 15 -2.90 10.33 4.81
CA ARG A 15 -3.88 9.24 4.75
C ARG A 15 -3.76 8.34 5.96
N ALA A 16 -4.83 7.61 6.28
CA ALA A 16 -4.77 6.55 7.27
C ALA A 16 -3.88 5.40 6.79
N ALA A 17 -3.19 4.78 7.73
CA ALA A 17 -2.44 3.54 7.54
C ALA A 17 -2.75 2.59 8.70
N PRO A 18 -2.52 1.27 8.54
CA PRO A 18 -2.75 0.30 9.60
C PRO A 18 -2.16 0.71 10.95
N ALA A 19 -3.01 0.73 11.98
CA ALA A 19 -2.64 0.96 13.38
C ALA A 19 -2.58 -0.35 14.16
N ASN A 20 -2.06 -0.32 15.38
CA ASN A 20 -1.97 -1.48 16.28
C ASN A 20 -1.22 -2.68 15.67
N VAL A 21 -0.20 -2.41 14.87
CA VAL A 21 0.65 -3.44 14.28
C VAL A 21 1.57 -4.01 15.36
N SER A 22 1.46 -5.32 15.62
CA SER A 22 2.29 -6.01 16.61
C SER A 22 3.60 -6.55 16.05
N GLN A 23 3.67 -6.78 14.74
CA GLN A 23 4.84 -7.34 14.08
C GLN A 23 4.88 -6.98 12.59
N PHE A 24 6.09 -6.84 12.06
CA PHE A 24 6.37 -6.77 10.63
C PHE A 24 6.98 -8.07 10.12
N TRP A 25 6.71 -8.42 8.86
CA TRP A 25 7.22 -9.65 8.25
C TRP A 25 7.41 -9.47 6.74
N ASN A 26 8.16 -10.38 6.12
CA ASN A 26 8.42 -10.36 4.68
C ASN A 26 7.41 -11.24 3.93
N PRO A 27 6.52 -10.67 3.08
CA PRO A 27 5.66 -11.42 2.19
C PRO A 27 6.42 -12.39 1.30
N SER A 28 5.85 -13.56 1.05
CA SER A 28 6.43 -14.48 0.06
C SER A 28 6.23 -13.94 -1.36
N PRO A 29 7.09 -14.30 -2.32
CA PRO A 29 6.89 -13.94 -3.72
C PRO A 29 5.51 -14.33 -4.27
N GLU A 30 4.98 -15.49 -3.86
CA GLU A 30 3.67 -15.99 -4.28
C GLU A 30 2.53 -15.13 -3.73
N GLN A 31 2.64 -14.67 -2.48
CA GLN A 31 1.67 -13.75 -1.89
C GLN A 31 1.66 -12.39 -2.59
N ILE A 32 2.83 -11.86 -2.95
CA ILE A 32 2.94 -10.61 -3.72
C ILE A 32 2.39 -10.80 -5.13
N GLN A 33 2.74 -11.88 -5.81
CA GLN A 33 2.21 -12.18 -7.14
C GLN A 33 0.68 -12.29 -7.11
N LYS A 34 0.11 -12.95 -6.09
CA LYS A 34 -1.34 -13.06 -5.92
C LYS A 34 -2.01 -11.71 -5.70
N LEU A 35 -1.42 -10.87 -4.84
CA LEU A 35 -1.85 -9.49 -4.62
C LEU A 35 -1.85 -8.72 -5.95
N GLU A 36 -0.73 -8.68 -6.66
CA GLU A 36 -0.56 -7.91 -7.90
C GLU A 36 -1.49 -8.41 -9.02
N LEU A 37 -1.79 -9.71 -9.07
CA LEU A 37 -2.73 -10.29 -10.03
C LEU A 37 -4.18 -9.82 -9.79
N LEU A 38 -4.60 -9.69 -8.53
CA LEU A 38 -5.98 -9.36 -8.16
C LEU A 38 -6.23 -7.85 -8.09
N LEU A 39 -5.19 -7.08 -7.78
CA LEU A 39 -5.28 -5.64 -7.50
C LEU A 39 -5.90 -4.82 -8.64
N PRO A 40 -5.54 -4.99 -9.93
CA PRO A 40 -6.11 -4.17 -11.00
C PRO A 40 -7.63 -4.31 -11.11
N LYS A 41 -8.16 -5.52 -10.93
CA LYS A 41 -9.61 -5.75 -10.94
C LYS A 41 -10.28 -5.10 -9.74
N TYR A 42 -9.67 -5.20 -8.56
CA TYR A 42 -10.20 -4.57 -7.34
C TYR A 42 -10.22 -3.04 -7.45
N VAL A 43 -9.12 -2.41 -7.86
CA VAL A 43 -9.03 -0.94 -7.98
C VAL A 43 -9.99 -0.39 -9.04
N ARG A 44 -10.15 -1.09 -10.17
CA ARG A 44 -11.04 -0.65 -11.26
C ARG A 44 -12.52 -0.87 -10.98
N TYR A 45 -12.88 -2.01 -10.40
CA TYR A 45 -14.26 -2.51 -10.36
C TYR A 45 -14.77 -2.90 -8.96
N GLY A 46 -13.98 -2.73 -7.91
CA GLY A 46 -14.35 -3.09 -6.54
C GLY A 46 -15.56 -2.30 -6.02
N ALA A 47 -16.42 -2.98 -5.26
CA ALA A 47 -17.53 -2.35 -4.55
C ALA A 47 -16.96 -1.40 -3.48
N GLY A 48 -17.19 -0.10 -3.64
CA GLY A 48 -16.57 0.94 -2.79
C GLY A 48 -15.70 1.95 -3.55
N ARG A 49 -15.92 2.11 -4.86
CA ARG A 49 -15.21 3.09 -5.70
C ARG A 49 -15.24 4.49 -5.07
N LYS A 50 -14.20 4.84 -4.32
CA LYS A 50 -13.36 6.02 -4.50
C LYS A 50 -12.23 6.04 -3.46
N PRO A 51 -11.08 6.61 -3.85
CA PRO A 51 -11.03 7.86 -4.60
C PRO A 51 -10.13 7.82 -5.83
N GLY A 52 -10.73 8.11 -7.00
CA GLY A 52 -10.09 8.80 -8.12
C GLY A 52 -8.71 8.38 -8.57
N ILE A 53 -8.26 7.15 -8.27
CA ILE A 53 -6.94 6.66 -8.63
C ILE A 53 -6.86 6.76 -10.16
N PRO A 54 -5.95 7.59 -10.70
CA PRO A 54 -5.87 7.78 -12.14
C PRO A 54 -5.52 6.47 -12.85
N ASP A 55 -6.30 6.13 -13.89
CA ASP A 55 -6.10 4.94 -14.72
C ASP A 55 -4.90 5.08 -15.67
N ASP A 56 -4.44 6.31 -15.92
CA ASP A 56 -3.37 6.69 -16.86
C ASP A 56 -2.02 6.98 -16.17
N VAL A 57 -1.90 6.65 -14.88
CA VAL A 57 -0.66 6.78 -14.11
C VAL A 57 0.02 5.42 -13.99
N GLU A 58 1.32 5.39 -14.27
CA GLU A 58 2.17 4.26 -13.93
C GLU A 58 2.64 4.37 -12.47
N TYR A 59 2.63 3.25 -11.74
CA TYR A 59 2.92 3.23 -10.31
C TYR A 59 4.14 2.38 -9.97
N HIS A 60 4.97 2.91 -9.08
CA HIS A 60 5.81 2.10 -8.22
C HIS A 60 5.07 1.73 -6.93
N ARG A 61 5.62 0.75 -6.20
CA ARG A 61 5.00 0.21 -5.00
C ARG A 61 5.99 -0.32 -3.98
N GLN A 62 5.61 -0.22 -2.72
CA GLN A 62 6.34 -0.75 -1.57
C GLN A 62 5.41 -1.63 -0.74
N TYR A 63 5.79 -2.90 -0.57
CA TYR A 63 5.06 -3.86 0.26
C TYR A 63 5.78 -4.17 1.56
N VAL A 64 5.02 -4.30 2.64
CA VAL A 64 5.46 -4.88 3.91
C VAL A 64 4.37 -5.75 4.50
N GLY A 65 4.73 -6.89 5.08
CA GLY A 65 3.81 -7.70 5.87
C GLY A 65 3.62 -7.09 7.25
N ILE A 66 2.39 -7.05 7.73
CA ILE A 66 2.01 -6.58 9.07
C ILE A 66 1.20 -7.64 9.81
N VAL A 67 1.21 -7.61 11.13
CA VAL A 67 0.32 -8.40 11.99
C VAL A 67 -0.58 -7.44 12.76
N VAL A 68 -1.89 -7.55 12.57
CA VAL A 68 -2.91 -6.74 13.26
C VAL A 68 -3.90 -7.71 13.91
N ASN A 69 -4.10 -7.61 15.23
CA ASN A 69 -4.99 -8.51 15.98
C ASN A 69 -4.72 -10.00 15.71
N GLY A 70 -3.45 -10.38 15.59
CA GLY A 70 -3.02 -11.75 15.30
C GLY A 70 -3.18 -12.19 13.83
N LYS A 71 -3.75 -11.36 12.96
CA LYS A 71 -3.89 -11.65 11.52
C LYS A 71 -2.70 -11.14 10.73
N ARG A 72 -2.18 -11.96 9.81
CA ARG A 72 -1.13 -11.56 8.86
C ARG A 72 -1.76 -10.88 7.66
N LEU A 73 -1.40 -9.63 7.42
CA LEU A 73 -1.86 -8.81 6.32
C LEU A 73 -0.65 -8.25 5.56
N ILE A 74 -0.86 -7.75 4.34
CA ILE A 74 0.14 -7.06 3.53
C ILE A 74 -0.33 -5.63 3.33
N TYR A 75 0.48 -4.65 3.73
CA TYR A 75 0.25 -3.26 3.40
C TYR A 75 1.03 -2.92 2.12
N GLY A 76 0.32 -2.32 1.15
CA GLY A 76 0.90 -1.76 -0.07
C GLY A 76 0.84 -0.23 -0.05
N ASN A 77 1.97 0.40 -0.34
CA ASN A 77 2.09 1.84 -0.61
C ASN A 77 2.36 2.03 -2.12
N PHE A 78 1.54 2.84 -2.79
CA PHE A 78 1.60 3.09 -4.23
C PHE A 78 1.78 4.59 -4.50
N TYR A 79 2.64 4.90 -5.47
CA TYR A 79 2.99 6.27 -5.85
C TYR A 79 3.43 6.32 -7.33
N PRO A 80 3.31 7.48 -8.00
CA PRO A 80 3.60 7.59 -9.44
C PRO A 80 5.08 7.34 -9.75
N VAL A 81 5.38 6.72 -10.90
CA VAL A 81 6.77 6.55 -11.37
C VAL A 81 7.48 7.90 -11.56
N SER A 82 6.74 8.97 -11.84
CA SER A 82 7.29 10.32 -12.00
C SER A 82 7.97 10.87 -10.73
N VAL A 83 7.72 10.29 -9.56
CA VAL A 83 8.46 10.62 -8.32
C VAL A 83 9.58 9.62 -7.98
N SER A 84 9.79 8.61 -8.82
CA SER A 84 10.96 7.73 -8.69
C SER A 84 12.24 8.51 -8.99
N GLY A 85 13.36 8.10 -8.38
CA GLY A 85 14.66 8.76 -8.52
C GLY A 85 14.92 9.92 -7.54
N TYR A 86 13.89 10.46 -6.89
CA TYR A 86 14.07 11.43 -5.80
C TYR A 86 14.42 10.78 -4.45
N PHE A 87 14.22 9.46 -4.33
CA PHE A 87 14.40 8.70 -3.09
C PHE A 87 15.04 7.35 -3.38
N ASP A 88 15.79 6.79 -2.43
CA ASP A 88 16.12 5.36 -2.43
C ASP A 88 14.91 4.54 -2.01
N GLU A 89 13.97 4.37 -2.93
CA GLU A 89 12.68 3.73 -2.71
C GLU A 89 12.76 2.24 -2.35
N LYS A 90 13.94 1.62 -2.48
CA LYS A 90 14.15 0.22 -2.10
C LYS A 90 14.38 0.07 -0.60
N SER A 91 15.03 1.04 0.03
CA SER A 91 15.39 1.03 1.45
C SER A 91 14.55 1.99 2.30
N THR A 92 14.00 3.04 1.69
CA THR A 92 13.34 4.14 2.38
C THR A 92 11.88 4.26 1.96
N PRO A 93 10.93 4.34 2.92
CA PRO A 93 9.53 4.59 2.62
C PRO A 93 9.31 5.88 1.82
N VAL A 94 8.54 5.78 0.73
CA VAL A 94 8.07 6.96 0.00
C VAL A 94 6.84 7.49 0.71
N ILE A 95 6.98 8.66 1.34
CA ILE A 95 5.92 9.35 2.08
C ILE A 95 5.76 10.74 1.48
N ILE A 96 4.63 10.95 0.82
CA ILE A 96 4.25 12.25 0.23
C ILE A 96 2.99 12.73 0.93
N CYS A 97 2.91 14.01 1.27
CA CYS A 97 1.71 14.62 1.85
C CYS A 97 0.93 15.32 0.74
N ASP A 98 -0.41 15.26 0.80
CA ASP A 98 -1.33 15.98 -0.08
C ASP A 98 -1.13 15.75 -1.59
N GLY A 99 -0.56 14.60 -1.96
CA GLY A 99 -0.35 14.20 -3.36
C GLY A 99 -1.62 13.80 -4.11
N GLY A 100 -2.77 13.78 -3.44
CA GLY A 100 -4.04 13.39 -4.02
C GLY A 100 -4.16 11.89 -4.30
N ALA A 101 -5.14 11.54 -5.14
CA ALA A 101 -5.51 10.14 -5.44
C ALA A 101 -4.42 9.32 -6.14
N ALA A 102 -3.41 9.97 -6.72
CA ALA A 102 -2.26 9.30 -7.33
C ALA A 102 -1.28 8.74 -6.28
N PHE A 103 -1.46 9.03 -5.00
CA PHE A 103 -0.68 8.46 -3.90
C PHE A 103 -1.62 7.74 -2.95
N TRP A 104 -1.48 6.43 -2.85
CA TRP A 104 -2.49 5.61 -2.20
C TRP A 104 -1.93 4.39 -1.52
N GLY A 105 -2.69 3.83 -0.60
CA GLY A 105 -2.34 2.67 0.18
C GLY A 105 -3.51 1.73 0.35
N ILE A 106 -3.22 0.44 0.49
CA ILE A 106 -4.23 -0.60 0.60
C ILE A 106 -3.71 -1.75 1.48
N VAL A 107 -4.63 -2.48 2.08
CA VAL A 107 -4.34 -3.69 2.85
C VAL A 107 -4.85 -4.91 2.09
N PHE A 108 -4.08 -5.99 2.11
CA PHE A 108 -4.46 -7.28 1.52
C PHE A 108 -4.37 -8.39 2.56
N GLU A 109 -5.43 -9.19 2.69
CA GLU A 109 -5.48 -10.41 3.51
C GLU A 109 -5.15 -11.62 2.62
N PRO A 110 -3.93 -12.18 2.68
CA PRO A 110 -3.48 -13.22 1.76
C PRO A 110 -4.20 -14.57 1.93
N GLU A 111 -4.80 -14.82 3.09
CA GLU A 111 -5.55 -16.07 3.34
C GLU A 111 -6.89 -16.10 2.59
N SER A 112 -7.62 -14.98 2.60
CA SER A 112 -8.95 -14.86 2.00
C SER A 112 -8.93 -14.20 0.61
N ASN A 113 -7.79 -13.64 0.20
CA ASN A 113 -7.62 -12.83 -1.01
C ASN A 113 -8.51 -11.58 -1.05
N VAL A 114 -8.73 -10.95 0.10
CA VAL A 114 -9.55 -9.74 0.24
C VAL A 114 -8.67 -8.51 0.35
N PHE A 115 -9.07 -7.44 -0.33
CA PHE A 115 -8.51 -6.11 -0.13
C PHE A 115 -9.38 -5.30 0.84
N LEU A 116 -8.71 -4.56 1.71
CA LEU A 116 -9.26 -3.78 2.80
C LEU A 116 -8.64 -2.37 2.79
N ASP A 117 -9.32 -1.42 3.41
CA ASP A 117 -8.77 -0.11 3.78
C ASP A 117 -8.00 0.60 2.66
N LEU A 118 -8.60 0.68 1.47
CA LEU A 118 -8.07 1.52 0.40
C LEU A 118 -8.15 3.00 0.83
N GLN A 119 -7.01 3.68 0.85
CA GLN A 119 -6.86 5.07 1.29
C GLN A 119 -6.03 5.84 0.28
N VAL A 120 -6.30 7.13 0.09
CA VAL A 120 -5.44 8.02 -0.71
C VAL A 120 -5.01 9.23 0.10
N ASN A 121 -3.97 9.89 -0.38
CA ASN A 121 -3.52 11.13 0.20
C ASN A 121 -4.49 12.27 -0.11
N GLY A 122 -4.67 13.19 0.85
CA GLY A 122 -5.46 14.40 0.64
C GLY A 122 -6.97 14.21 0.75
N SER A 123 -7.43 13.24 1.54
CA SER A 123 -8.83 13.15 1.95
C SER A 123 -9.17 14.37 2.84
N ILE A 124 -9.70 15.43 2.23
CA ILE A 124 -10.49 16.45 2.96
C ILE A 124 -11.91 15.92 3.10
#